data_AF-A0A4C2A3F4-F1
#
_entry.id   AF-A0A4C2A3F4-F1
#
_cell.length_a   1.000
_cell.length_b   1.000
_cell.length_c   1.000
_cell.angle_alpha   90.00
_cell.angle_beta   90.00
_cell.angle_gamma   90.00
#
_symmetry.space_group_name_H-M   'P 1'
#
loop_
_entity.id
_entity.type
_entity.pdbx_description
1 polymer ?
#
loop_
_entity_poly.entity_id
_entity_poly.type
_entity_poly.pdbx_seq_one_letter_code
_entity_poly.pdbx_strand_id
1 'polypeptide(L)'
;MESMQVSLVFRLAEGGQRQPNNLEKMNEFTILQELKAVIDLVIQRNAYFAHPENLLLAILTDGQKHKEHLQLGRILKTRSSPTTGKLPRTFEIPKLNFDAKCYIDLINWKETYFDPPILRNETNDNRDNREKR
;
A
#
# COMPACT_ATOMS: atom_id res chain seq x y z
N MET A 1 -50.05 -9.67 24.23
CA MET A 1 -49.14 -10.58 24.94
C MET A 1 -49.01 -11.82 24.08
N GLU A 2 -48.25 -11.73 23.00
CA GLU A 2 -46.80 -12.02 22.91
C GLU A 2 -46.53 -13.52 22.68
N SER A 3 -45.68 -13.77 21.67
CA SER A 3 -44.77 -14.93 21.58
C SER A 3 -45.23 -16.25 20.96
N MET A 4 -45.97 -16.25 19.84
CA MET A 4 -46.11 -17.47 18.99
C MET A 4 -45.90 -17.24 17.49
N GLN A 5 -44.90 -16.43 17.11
CA GLN A 5 -44.49 -16.31 15.70
C GLN A 5 -42.96 -16.33 15.51
N VAL A 6 -42.24 -16.94 16.46
CA VAL A 6 -40.84 -17.32 16.23
C VAL A 6 -40.85 -18.81 15.85
N SER A 7 -40.40 -19.13 14.63
CA SER A 7 -39.93 -20.46 14.18
C SER A 7 -40.66 -21.19 13.03
N LEU A 8 -41.48 -20.57 12.17
CA LEU A 8 -42.10 -21.33 11.05
C LEU A 8 -41.95 -20.78 9.63
N VAL A 9 -40.84 -20.12 9.30
CA VAL A 9 -40.48 -19.94 7.88
C VAL A 9 -39.09 -20.52 7.57
N PHE A 10 -38.72 -21.56 8.29
CA PHE A 10 -37.58 -22.42 7.99
C PHE A 10 -38.08 -23.77 7.46
N ARG A 11 -38.66 -23.80 6.25
CA ARG A 11 -38.54 -24.96 5.34
C ARG A 11 -39.32 -24.83 4.03
N LEU A 12 -38.62 -25.22 2.96
CA LEU A 12 -39.09 -25.71 1.65
C LEU A 12 -39.44 -24.67 0.57
N ALA A 13 -38.44 -24.32 -0.23
CA ALA A 13 -38.57 -24.34 -1.69
C ALA A 13 -37.17 -24.43 -2.32
N GLU A 14 -36.99 -25.48 -3.11
CA GLU A 14 -35.81 -25.76 -3.91
C GLU A 14 -35.58 -24.68 -5.00
N GLY A 15 -34.32 -24.50 -5.41
CA GLY A 15 -33.98 -24.14 -6.79
C GLY A 15 -34.05 -22.68 -7.25
N GLY A 16 -34.46 -21.71 -6.42
CA GLY A 16 -34.47 -20.30 -6.80
C GLY A 16 -33.29 -19.53 -6.21
N GLN A 17 -32.41 -18.95 -7.04
CA GLN A 17 -31.43 -17.94 -6.60
C GLN A 17 -32.19 -16.78 -5.93
N ARG A 18 -32.26 -16.76 -4.59
CA ARG A 18 -32.80 -15.62 -3.83
C ARG A 18 -31.91 -14.43 -4.11
N GLN A 19 -32.40 -13.50 -4.93
CA GLN A 19 -31.75 -12.21 -5.07
C GLN A 19 -31.98 -11.42 -3.78
N PRO A 20 -30.91 -10.94 -3.11
CA PRO A 20 -31.08 -10.17 -1.89
C PRO A 20 -31.89 -8.91 -2.18
N ASN A 21 -32.79 -8.57 -1.27
CA ASN A 21 -33.61 -7.36 -1.40
C ASN A 21 -32.73 -6.11 -1.20
N ASN A 22 -33.22 -4.94 -1.62
CA ASN A 22 -32.41 -3.72 -1.64
C ASN A 22 -31.89 -3.31 -0.25
N LEU A 23 -32.60 -3.68 0.82
CA LEU A 23 -32.20 -3.40 2.20
C LEU A 23 -31.07 -4.32 2.67
N GLU A 24 -31.12 -5.62 2.34
CA GLU A 24 -30.03 -6.56 2.59
C GLU A 24 -28.77 -6.19 1.81
N LYS A 25 -28.91 -5.81 0.52
CA LYS A 25 -27.79 -5.32 -0.30
C LYS A 25 -27.16 -4.05 0.27
N MET A 26 -27.99 -3.14 0.79
CA MET A 26 -27.49 -1.92 1.45
C MET A 26 -26.77 -2.25 2.76
N ASN A 27 -27.33 -3.12 3.60
CA ASN A 27 -26.66 -3.56 4.83
C ASN A 27 -25.34 -4.28 4.54
N GLU A 28 -25.30 -5.17 3.55
CA GLU A 28 -24.08 -5.86 3.15
C GLU A 28 -23.02 -4.87 2.66
N PHE A 29 -23.40 -3.92 1.82
CA PHE A 29 -22.50 -2.86 1.35
C PHE A 29 -21.96 -2.01 2.51
N THR A 30 -22.80 -1.64 3.48
CA THR A 30 -22.40 -0.89 4.68
C THR A 30 -21.43 -1.70 5.56
N ILE A 31 -21.71 -2.99 5.80
CA ILE A 31 -20.83 -3.89 6.56
C ILE A 31 -19.46 -4.01 5.88
N LEU A 32 -19.43 -4.11 4.55
CA LEU A 32 -18.19 -4.17 3.77
C LEU A 32 -17.37 -2.88 3.90
N GLN A 33 -18.01 -1.71 3.97
CA GLN A 33 -17.33 -0.43 4.18
C GLN A 33 -16.72 -0.32 5.58
N GLU A 34 -17.46 -0.74 6.62
CA GLU A 34 -16.96 -0.75 8.00
C GLU A 34 -15.77 -1.71 8.15
N LEU A 35 -15.87 -2.91 7.55
CA LEU A 35 -14.78 -3.87 7.56
C LEU A 35 -13.55 -3.34 6.81
N LYS A 36 -13.74 -2.70 5.64
CA LYS A 36 -12.65 -2.06 4.90
C LYS A 36 -11.95 -1.00 5.74
N ALA A 37 -12.69 -0.16 6.47
CA ALA A 37 -12.10 0.86 7.34
C ALA A 37 -11.20 0.27 8.44
N VAL A 38 -11.62 -0.84 9.04
CA VAL A 38 -10.80 -1.56 10.04
C VAL A 38 -9.54 -2.14 9.41
N ILE A 39 -9.67 -2.78 8.24
CA ILE A 39 -8.54 -3.37 7.52
C ILE A 39 -7.53 -2.29 7.12
N ASP A 40 -8.00 -1.19 6.52
CA ASP A 40 -7.14 -0.07 6.12
C ASP A 40 -6.39 0.51 7.32
N LEU A 41 -7.07 0.68 8.47
CA LEU A 41 -6.43 1.16 9.70
C LEU A 41 -5.32 0.20 10.18
N VAL A 42 -5.58 -1.10 10.16
CA VAL A 42 -4.60 -2.13 10.57
C VAL A 42 -3.41 -2.16 9.62
N ILE A 43 -3.64 -2.08 8.30
CA ILE A 43 -2.56 -2.02 7.31
C ILE A 43 -1.74 -0.75 7.49
N GLN A 44 -2.40 0.41 7.65
CA GLN A 44 -1.72 1.69 7.85
C GLN A 44 -0.85 1.68 9.10
N ARG A 45 -1.31 1.08 10.20
CA ARG A 45 -0.53 0.97 11.45
C ARG A 45 0.70 0.08 11.30
N ASN A 46 0.69 -0.85 10.34
CA ASN A 46 1.77 -1.78 10.07
C ASN A 46 2.51 -1.47 8.74
N ALA A 47 2.35 -0.26 8.18
CA ALA A 47 2.87 0.12 6.86
C ALA A 47 4.39 0.34 6.81
N TYR A 48 5.16 -0.30 7.69
CA TYR A 48 6.62 -0.27 7.72
C TYR A 48 7.25 -0.78 6.40
N PHE A 49 6.58 -1.70 5.71
CA PHE A 49 7.00 -2.19 4.40
C PHE A 49 7.00 -1.10 3.33
N ALA A 50 6.13 -0.08 3.46
CA ALA A 50 6.00 1.01 2.51
C ALA A 50 7.02 2.14 2.74
N HIS A 51 8.00 1.94 3.63
CA HIS A 51 9.04 2.94 3.87
C HIS A 51 9.78 3.28 2.57
N PRO A 52 10.11 4.57 2.32
CA PRO A 52 10.75 5.00 1.07
C PRO A 52 11.98 4.19 0.69
N GLU A 53 12.85 3.87 1.64
CA GLU A 53 14.05 3.05 1.40
C GLU A 53 13.71 1.63 0.94
N ASN A 54 12.70 0.98 1.54
CA ASN A 54 12.24 -0.35 1.14
C ASN A 54 11.61 -0.34 -0.26
N LEU A 55 10.84 0.70 -0.57
CA LEU A 55 10.25 0.88 -1.90
C LEU A 55 11.31 1.14 -2.96
N LEU A 56 12.31 1.98 -2.66
CA LEU A 56 13.44 2.23 -3.57
C LEU A 56 14.19 0.94 -3.89
N LEU A 57 14.44 0.09 -2.89
CA LEU A 57 15.02 -1.23 -3.08
C LEU A 57 14.15 -2.10 -4.00
N ALA A 58 12.85 -2.19 -3.74
CA ALA A 58 11.93 -2.96 -4.57
C ALA A 58 11.94 -2.47 -6.04
N ILE A 59 11.91 -1.15 -6.26
CA ILE A 59 11.97 -0.54 -7.59
C ILE A 59 13.26 -0.94 -8.32
N LEU A 60 14.41 -0.88 -7.63
CA LEU A 60 15.71 -1.22 -8.19
C LEU A 60 15.83 -2.71 -8.55
N THR A 61 15.09 -3.58 -7.86
CA THR A 61 15.11 -5.03 -8.12
C THR A 61 14.09 -5.49 -9.16
N ASP A 62 13.04 -4.73 -9.41
CA ASP A 62 11.90 -5.14 -10.26
C ASP A 62 12.20 -5.09 -11.77
N GLY A 63 13.41 -4.69 -12.18
CA GLY A 63 13.87 -4.72 -13.58
C GLY A 63 13.18 -3.74 -14.53
N GLN A 64 12.20 -2.96 -14.06
CA GLN A 64 11.50 -1.96 -14.85
C GLN A 64 12.36 -0.70 -15.01
N LYS A 65 13.25 -0.70 -16.02
CA LYS A 65 14.24 0.36 -16.28
C LYS A 65 13.69 1.79 -16.20
N HIS A 66 12.48 2.02 -16.72
CA HIS A 66 11.85 3.35 -16.69
C HIS A 66 11.57 3.84 -15.26
N LYS A 67 11.05 2.95 -14.41
CA LYS A 67 10.74 3.23 -13.00
C LYS A 67 12.02 3.41 -12.18
N GLU A 68 13.02 2.57 -12.45
CA GLU A 68 14.33 2.62 -11.84
C GLU A 68 15.01 3.97 -12.05
N HIS A 69 15.01 4.49 -13.28
CA HIS A 69 15.65 5.77 -13.61
C HIS A 69 15.12 6.94 -12.77
N LEU A 70 13.79 7.04 -12.63
CA LEU A 70 13.16 8.09 -11.84
C LEU A 70 13.58 8.03 -10.37
N GLN A 71 13.67 6.82 -9.81
CA GLN A 71 14.01 6.62 -8.41
C GLN A 71 15.49 6.85 -8.12
N LEU A 72 16.38 6.45 -9.03
CA LEU A 72 17.80 6.77 -8.93
C LEU A 72 18.04 8.29 -8.92
N GLY A 73 17.29 9.05 -9.72
CA GLY A 73 17.30 10.51 -9.66
C GLY A 73 16.94 11.05 -8.27
N ARG A 74 15.97 10.43 -7.59
CA ARG A 74 15.58 10.80 -6.22
C ARG A 74 16.66 10.45 -5.19
N ILE A 75 17.33 9.31 -5.35
CA ILE A 75 18.46 8.91 -4.49
C ILE A 75 19.61 9.90 -4.62
N LEU A 76 19.98 10.27 -5.85
CA LEU A 76 21.03 11.27 -6.09
C LEU A 76 20.65 12.63 -5.50
N LYS A 77 19.39 13.06 -5.68
CA LYS A 77 18.90 14.33 -5.12
C LYS A 77 18.95 14.36 -3.58
N THR A 78 18.53 13.27 -2.92
CA THR A 78 18.56 13.17 -1.45
C THR A 78 19.97 13.08 -0.87
N ARG A 79 20.92 12.49 -1.61
CA ARG A 79 22.34 12.48 -1.24
C ARG A 79 23.00 13.86 -1.40
N SER A 80 22.59 14.63 -2.41
CA SER A 80 23.12 15.97 -2.66
C SER A 80 22.50 17.05 -1.76
N SER A 81 21.31 16.80 -1.19
CA SER A 81 20.74 17.70 -0.19
C SER A 81 21.41 17.53 1.17
N PRO A 82 21.69 18.61 1.92
CA PRO A 82 22.23 18.51 3.27
C PRO A 82 21.24 17.69 4.12
N THR A 83 21.70 16.53 4.59
CA THR A 83 20.92 15.67 5.49
C THR A 83 20.50 16.49 6.71
N THR A 84 19.28 16.33 7.20
CA THR A 84 18.73 17.11 8.33
C THR A 84 19.45 16.81 9.67
N GLY A 85 20.56 16.05 9.66
CA GLY A 85 21.42 15.85 10.83
C GLY A 85 20.78 15.06 11.98
N LYS A 86 19.52 14.61 11.83
CA LYS A 86 18.84 13.76 12.81
C LYS A 86 19.32 12.32 12.64
N LEU A 87 20.48 12.05 13.23
CA LEU A 87 20.83 10.70 13.64
C LEU A 87 20.34 10.50 15.08
N PRO A 88 19.73 9.35 15.43
CA PRO A 88 19.50 8.16 14.60
C PRO A 88 18.36 8.33 13.57
N ARG A 89 18.45 7.60 12.43
CA ARG A 89 17.39 7.58 11.40
C ARG A 89 16.07 7.13 12.03
N THR A 90 15.03 7.93 11.93
CA THR A 90 13.69 7.57 12.42
C THR A 90 12.92 6.84 11.32
N PHE A 91 12.46 5.64 11.64
CA PHE A 91 11.64 4.86 10.71
C PHE A 91 10.16 5.22 10.93
N GLU A 92 9.75 6.32 10.32
CA GLU A 92 8.37 6.82 10.41
C GLU A 92 7.46 6.04 9.47
N ILE A 93 6.25 5.75 9.95
CA ILE A 93 5.24 5.05 9.14
C ILE A 93 4.70 6.03 8.10
N PRO A 94 4.89 5.78 6.79
CA PRO A 94 4.38 6.67 5.76
C PRO A 94 2.86 6.52 5.63
N LYS A 95 2.20 7.60 5.20
CA LYS A 95 0.79 7.56 4.85
C LYS A 95 0.60 6.76 3.56
N LEU A 96 -0.19 5.69 3.64
CA LEU A 96 -0.44 4.77 2.55
C LEU A 96 -1.55 5.29 1.63
N ASN A 97 -1.34 5.14 0.34
CA ASN A 97 -2.37 5.30 -0.67
C ASN A 97 -3.01 3.94 -0.97
N PHE A 98 -4.20 3.69 -0.43
CA PHE A 98 -4.95 2.44 -0.65
C PHE A 98 -5.49 2.29 -2.07
N ASP A 99 -5.55 3.38 -2.84
CA ASP A 99 -5.99 3.38 -4.25
C ASP A 99 -4.82 3.19 -5.22
N ALA A 100 -3.60 2.95 -4.71
CA ALA A 100 -2.41 2.78 -5.52
C ALA A 100 -2.50 1.52 -6.41
N LYS A 101 -2.22 1.68 -7.71
CA LYS A 101 -2.14 0.56 -8.66
C LYS A 101 -0.73 -0.04 -8.76
N CYS A 102 0.28 0.67 -8.29
CA CYS A 102 1.65 0.19 -8.28
C CYS A 102 2.38 0.67 -7.02
N TYR A 103 3.47 -0.03 -6.65
CA TYR A 103 4.25 0.29 -5.45
C TYR A 103 4.90 1.69 -5.49
N ILE A 104 4.97 2.34 -6.66
CA ILE A 104 5.46 3.72 -6.77
C ILE A 104 4.43 4.70 -6.24
N ASP A 105 3.14 4.46 -6.47
CA ASP A 105 2.07 5.37 -6.06
C ASP A 105 1.59 5.09 -4.63
N LEU A 106 2.23 4.13 -3.96
CA LEU A 106 1.92 3.65 -2.63
C LEU A 106 2.12 4.73 -1.56
N ILE A 107 3.09 5.61 -1.75
CA ILE A 107 3.40 6.73 -0.87
C ILE A 107 3.51 8.04 -1.63
N ASN A 108 3.24 9.15 -0.94
CA ASN A 108 3.48 10.47 -1.51
C ASN A 108 4.95 10.87 -1.37
N TRP A 109 5.74 10.69 -2.44
CA TRP A 109 7.16 11.03 -2.49
C TRP A 109 7.49 12.53 -2.32
N LYS A 110 6.50 13.42 -2.45
CA LYS A 110 6.72 14.87 -2.22
C LYS A 110 6.59 15.24 -0.75
N GLU A 111 5.69 14.58 -0.03
CA GLU A 111 5.42 14.83 1.39
C GLU A 111 6.27 13.95 2.30
N THR A 112 6.68 12.77 1.82
CA THR A 112 7.47 11.84 2.61
C THR A 112 8.94 12.24 2.54
N TYR A 113 9.45 12.80 3.64
CA TYR A 113 10.88 12.97 3.83
C TYR A 113 11.53 11.61 4.08
N PHE A 114 12.70 11.37 3.49
CA PHE A 114 13.51 10.21 3.79
C PHE A 114 14.98 10.56 3.72
N ASP A 115 15.75 9.95 4.62
CA ASP A 115 17.19 10.05 4.60
C ASP A 115 17.74 9.31 3.36
N PRO A 116 18.86 9.78 2.78
CA PRO A 116 19.47 9.13 1.64
C PRO A 116 19.71 7.64 1.94
N PRO A 117 19.19 6.71 1.12
CA PRO A 117 19.21 5.30 1.44
C PRO A 117 20.63 4.76 1.42
N ILE A 118 20.90 3.77 2.29
CA ILE A 118 22.20 3.12 2.46
C ILE A 118 22.39 2.10 1.35
N LEU A 119 22.34 2.58 0.11
CA LEU A 119 22.66 1.80 -1.07
C LEU A 119 24.14 2.00 -1.40
N ARG A 120 24.77 1.00 -2.01
CA ARG A 120 26.10 1.16 -2.64
C ARG A 120 26.07 2.39 -3.56
N ASN A 121 27.22 3.01 -3.80
CA ASN A 121 27.30 4.13 -4.75
C ASN A 121 26.97 3.63 -6.16
N GLU A 122 25.69 3.60 -6.50
CA GLU A 122 25.21 3.39 -7.86
C GLU A 122 25.38 4.72 -8.62
N THR A 123 26.56 4.89 -9.20
CA THR A 123 26.80 5.92 -10.22
C THR A 123 26.15 5.48 -11.53
N ASN A 124 25.83 6.44 -12.41
CA ASN A 124 25.26 6.12 -13.73
C ASN A 124 26.15 5.14 -14.52
N ASP A 125 27.48 5.19 -14.33
CA ASP A 125 28.46 4.27 -14.94
C ASP A 125 28.28 2.80 -14.56
N ASN A 126 27.69 2.52 -13.39
CA ASN A 126 27.53 1.14 -12.91
C ASN A 126 26.36 0.41 -13.60
N ARG A 127 25.51 1.14 -14.34
CA ARG A 127 24.35 0.59 -15.07
C ARG A 127 24.77 -0.23 -16.29
N ASP A 128 25.74 0.27 -17.06
CA ASP A 128 26.20 -0.37 -18.30
C ASP A 128 26.87 -1.73 -18.05
N ASN A 129 27.34 -1.97 -16.82
CA ASN A 129 27.97 -3.23 -16.43
C ASN A 129 26.97 -4.32 -16.00
N ARG A 130 25.73 -3.98 -15.63
CA ARG A 130 24.68 -4.98 -15.32
C ARG A 130 24.04 -5.57 -16.57
N GLU A 131 24.12 -4.88 -17.71
CA GLU A 131 23.55 -5.31 -18.99
C GLU A 131 24.40 -6.39 -19.69
N LYS A 132 25.58 -6.71 -19.15
CA LYS A 132 26.53 -7.71 -19.69
C LYS A 132 26.55 -9.05 -18.93
N ARG A 133 25.59 -9.30 -18.04
CA ARG A 133 25.49 -10.53 -17.24
C ARG A 133 24.23 -11.30 -17.54
#